data_AF-A0A2W5QRM1-F1
#
_entry.id   AF-A0A2W5QRM1-F1
#
_cell.length_a   1.000
_cell.length_b   1.000
_cell.length_c   1.000
_cell.angle_alpha   90.00
_cell.angle_beta   90.00
_cell.angle_gamma   90.00
#
_symmetry.space_group_name_H-M   'P 1'
#
loop_
_entity.id
_entity.type
_entity.pdbx_description
1 polymer ?
#
loop_
_entity_poly.entity_id
_entity_poly.type
_entity_poly.pdbx_seq_one_letter_code
_entity_poly.pdbx_strand_id
1 'polypeptide(L)' 'MEAEAAKFLGAGLATLGMGLAAIGVGTIFGNFLSGALRNPSAADGQFARAFIGAALAEGLGIFSLVVALVLLFVV' A
#
# COMPACT_ATOMS: atom_id res chain seq x y z
N MET A 1 -23.42 -21.31 5.60
CA MET A 1 -22.96 -21.69 4.25
C MET A 1 -22.83 -20.48 3.33
N GLU A 2 -23.92 -19.79 2.94
CA GLU A 2 -23.81 -18.63 2.01
C GLU A 2 -22.98 -17.45 2.56
N ALA A 3 -23.25 -17.02 3.80
CA ALA A 3 -22.50 -15.92 4.43
C ALA A 3 -21.01 -16.25 4.64
N GLU A 4 -20.69 -17.53 4.86
CA GLU A 4 -19.32 -18.00 5.08
C GLU A 4 -18.52 -18.04 3.77
N ALA A 5 -19.15 -18.49 2.68
CA ALA A 5 -18.58 -18.38 1.34
C ALA A 5 -18.35 -16.90 0.94
N ALA A 6 -19.31 -16.02 1.25
CA ALA A 6 -19.19 -14.59 0.99
C ALA A 6 -18.04 -13.94 1.79
N LYS A 7 -17.77 -14.38 3.02
CA LYS A 7 -16.61 -13.93 3.80
C LYS A 7 -15.28 -14.28 3.12
N PHE A 8 -15.12 -15.53 2.67
CA PHE A 8 -13.89 -15.93 1.98
C PHE A 8 -13.67 -15.15 0.68
N LEU A 9 -14.75 -14.91 -0.08
CA LEU A 9 -14.69 -14.05 -1.27
C LEU A 9 -14.32 -12.61 -0.91
N GLY A 10 -14.95 -12.04 0.13
CA GLY A 10 -14.69 -10.70 0.62
C GLY A 10 -13.25 -10.52 1.11
N ALA A 11 -12.69 -11.51 1.80
CA ALA A 11 -11.30 -11.51 2.22
C ALA A 11 -10.34 -11.50 1.01
N GLY A 12 -10.63 -12.30 -0.02
CA GLY A 12 -9.88 -12.28 -1.28
C GLY A 12 -9.95 -10.92 -1.97
N LEU A 13 -11.14 -10.34 -2.11
CA LEU A 13 -11.34 -9.02 -2.70
C LEU A 13 -10.64 -7.90 -1.92
N ALA A 14 -10.64 -7.99 -0.60
CA ALA A 14 -9.96 -7.01 0.25
C ALA A 14 -8.46 -6.91 -0.10
N THR A 15 -7.81 -8.01 -0.48
CA THR A 15 -6.37 -8.03 -0.83
C THR A 15 -6.00 -7.18 -2.05
N LEU A 16 -6.96 -6.83 -2.91
CA LEU A 16 -6.74 -5.92 -4.04
C LEU A 16 -6.23 -4.54 -3.57
N GLY A 17 -6.67 -4.09 -2.39
CA GLY A 17 -6.21 -2.83 -1.79
C GLY A 17 -4.70 -2.82 -1.52
N MET A 18 -4.09 -3.96 -1.18
CA MET A 18 -2.65 -4.09 -1.01
C MET A 18 -1.92 -3.89 -2.35
N GLY A 19 -2.45 -4.46 -3.44
CA GLY A 19 -1.91 -4.27 -4.78
C GLY A 19 -1.94 -2.80 -5.22
N LEU A 20 -3.02 -2.09 -4.91
CA LEU A 20 -3.14 -0.65 -5.20
C LEU A 20 -2.14 0.18 -4.37
N ALA A 21 -1.94 -0.16 -3.09
CA ALA A 21 -0.94 0.48 -2.25
C ALA A 21 0.48 0.30 -2.82
N ALA A 22 0.82 -0.91 -3.28
CA ALA A 22 2.11 -1.20 -3.92
C ALA A 22 2.35 -0.37 -5.19
N ILE A 23 1.31 -0.15 -6.01
CA ILE A 23 1.39 0.75 -7.17
C ILE A 23 1.70 2.19 -6.71
N GLY A 24 1.03 2.66 -5.65
CA GLY A 24 1.27 3.97 -5.05
C GLY A 24 2.72 4.14 -4.58
N VAL A 25 3.24 3.17 -3.83
CA VAL A 25 4.63 3.16 -3.35
C VAL A 25 5.63 3.15 -4.50
N GLY A 26 5.41 2.28 -5.49
CA GLY A 26 6.26 2.22 -6.69
C GLY A 26 6.27 3.55 -7.46
N THR A 27 5.12 4.22 -7.56
CA THR A 27 5.02 5.54 -8.20
C THR A 27 5.79 6.60 -7.42
N ILE A 28 5.67 6.63 -6.10
CA ILE A 28 6.37 7.59 -5.23
C ILE A 28 7.89 7.43 -5.36
N PHE A 29 8.41 6.22 -5.20
CA PHE A 29 9.85 5.99 -5.28
C PHE A 29 10.39 6.09 -6.71
N GLY A 30 9.60 5.72 -7.73
CA GLY A 30 9.96 5.91 -9.13
C GLY A 30 10.14 7.39 -9.49
N ASN A 31 9.23 8.23 -9.00
CA ASN A 31 9.34 9.69 -9.16
C ASN A 31 10.50 10.27 -8.35
N PHE A 32 10.71 9.82 -7.10
CA PHE A 32 11.85 10.21 -6.29
C PHE A 32 13.18 9.90 -6.99
N LEU A 33 13.37 8.67 -7.47
CA LEU A 33 14.57 8.25 -8.19
C LEU A 33 14.77 9.09 -9.46
N SER A 34 13.71 9.28 -10.24
CA SER A 34 13.76 10.11 -11.46
C SER A 34 14.10 11.57 -11.17
N GLY A 35 13.72 12.10 -10.01
CA GLY A 35 14.11 13.43 -9.54
C GLY A 35 15.56 13.46 -9.03
N ALA A 36 15.95 12.47 -8.23
CA ALA A 36 17.28 12.34 -7.66
C ALA A 36 18.37 12.23 -8.74
N LEU A 37 18.12 11.48 -9.81
CA LEU A 37 19.04 11.37 -10.95
C LEU A 37 19.22 12.71 -11.70
N ARG A 38 18.24 13.61 -11.64
CA ARG A 38 18.32 14.96 -12.27
C ARG A 38 19.02 15.98 -11.37
N ASN A 39 18.90 15.86 -10.05
CA ASN A 39 19.58 16.72 -9.10
C ASN A 39 20.00 15.95 -7.82
N PRO A 40 21.15 15.25 -7.85
CA PRO A 40 21.58 14.39 -6.76
C PRO A 40 21.80 15.13 -5.43
N SER A 41 22.27 16.38 -5.46
CA SER A 41 22.56 17.14 -4.24
C SER A 41 21.30 17.53 -3.45
N ALA A 42 20.14 17.56 -4.10
CA ALA A 42 18.85 17.82 -3.44
C ALA A 42 18.14 16.54 -2.97
N ALA A 43 18.59 15.35 -3.38
CA ALA A 43 17.89 14.09 -3.17
C ALA A 43 17.75 13.74 -1.68
N ASP A 44 18.84 13.85 -0.91
CA ASP A 44 18.85 13.52 0.52
C ASP A 44 17.82 14.36 1.30
N GLY A 45 17.67 15.64 0.94
CA GLY A 45 16.69 16.54 1.54
C GLY A 45 15.23 16.18 1.24
N GLN A 46 14.97 15.34 0.23
CA GLN A 46 13.61 14.89 -0.13
C GLN A 46 13.34 13.45 0.27
N PHE A 47 14.35 12.65 0.62
CA PHE A 47 14.18 11.22 0.90
C PHE A 47 13.17 10.98 2.03
N ALA A 48 13.25 11.72 3.13
CA ALA A 48 12.30 11.61 4.24
C ALA A 48 10.85 11.89 3.81
N ARG A 49 10.63 12.84 2.89
CA ARG A 49 9.29 13.16 2.37
C ARG A 49 8.76 12.05 1.47
N ALA A 50 9.60 11.50 0.60
CA ALA A 50 9.25 10.34 -0.21
C ALA A 50 8.90 9.13 0.67
N PHE A 51 9.68 8.89 1.73
CA PHE A 51 9.43 7.81 2.67
C PHE A 51 8.12 7.99 3.45
N ILE A 52 7.81 9.20 3.92
CA ILE A 52 6.51 9.50 4.56
C ILE A 52 5.37 9.24 3.58
N GLY A 53 5.48 9.70 2.33
CA GLY A 53 4.48 9.43 1.30
C GLY A 53 4.26 7.93 1.08
N ALA A 54 5.35 7.16 0.98
CA ALA A 54 5.29 5.72 0.81
C ALA A 54 4.67 5.01 2.04
N ALA A 55 5.02 5.43 3.25
CA ALA A 55 4.44 4.89 4.48
C ALA A 55 2.93 5.17 4.58
N LEU A 56 2.47 6.34 4.14
CA LEU A 56 1.04 6.66 4.07
C LEU A 56 0.32 5.81 3.02
N ALA A 57 0.95 5.60 1.85
CA ALA A 57 0.41 4.71 0.82
C ALA A 57 0.31 3.25 1.31
N GLU A 58 1.37 2.74 1.96
CA GLU A 58 1.37 1.41 2.60
C GLU A 58 0.34 1.31 3.73
N GLY A 59 0.12 2.38 4.50
CA GLY A 59 -0.89 2.40 5.55
C GLY A 59 -2.28 2.00 5.05
N LEU A 60 -2.65 2.43 3.83
CA LEU A 60 -3.89 2.02 3.19
C LEU A 60 -3.90 0.53 2.81
N GLY A 61 -2.76 -0.01 2.36
CA GLY A 61 -2.58 -1.44 2.09
C GLY A 61 -2.69 -2.29 3.36
N ILE A 62 -2.13 -1.82 4.47
CA ILE A 62 -2.23 -2.48 5.78
C ILE A 62 -3.68 -2.51 6.25
N PHE A 63 -4.46 -1.43 6.08
CA PHE A 63 -5.89 -1.47 6.42
C PHE A 63 -6.66 -2.50 5.60
N SER A 64 -6.34 -2.64 4.32
CA SER A 64 -6.90 -3.68 3.44
C SER A 64 -6.56 -5.10 3.95
N LEU A 65 -5.32 -5.33 4.40
CA LEU A 65 -4.91 -6.57 5.05
C LEU A 65 -5.69 -6.81 6.35
N VAL A 66 -5.84 -5.79 7.20
CA VAL A 66 -6.59 -5.89 8.45
C VAL A 66 -8.04 -6.31 8.19
N VAL A 67 -8.71 -5.72 7.19
CA VAL A 67 -10.06 -6.11 6.79
C VAL A 67 -10.10 -7.58 6.36
N ALA A 68 -9.14 -8.03 5.56
CA ALA A 68 -9.06 -9.44 5.15
C ALA A 68 -8.90 -10.38 6.36
N LEU A 69 -8.02 -10.05 7.31
CA LEU A 69 -7.82 -10.85 8.52
C LEU A 69 -9.06 -10.88 9.42
N VAL A 70 -9.76 -9.75 9.54
CA VAL A 70 -11.02 -9.65 10.30
C VAL A 70 -12.08 -10.56 9.68
N LEU A 71 -12.23 -10.58 8.35
CA LEU A 71 -13.16 -11.46 7.62
C LEU A 71 -12.80 -12.95 7.72
N LEU A 72 -11.54 -13.29 7.92
CA LEU A 72 -11.10 -14.68 8.03
C LEU A 72 -11.20 -15.23 9.46
N PHE A 73 -10.93 -14.40 10.47
CA PHE A 73 -10.63 -14.89 11.81
C PHE A 73 -11.48 -14.29 12.93
N VAL A 74 -12.27 -13.24 12.66
CA VAL A 74 -13.00 -12.51 13.72
C VAL A 74 -14.51 -12.57 13.52
N VAL A 75 -14.99 -11.99 12.41
CA VAL A 75 -16.37 -12.18 11.93
C VAL A 75 -16.41 -13.41 11.08
#